data_AF-A0A938R444-F1
#
_entry.id   AF-A0A938R444-F1
#
_cell.length_a   1.000
_cell.length_b   1.000
_cell.length_c   1.000
_cell.angle_alpha   90.00
_cell.angle_beta   90.00
_cell.angle_gamma   90.00
#
_symmetry.space_group_name_H-M   'P 1'
#
loop_
_entity.id
_entity.type
_entity.pdbx_description
1 polymer ?
#
loop_
_entity_poly.entity_id
_entity_poly.type
_entity_poly.pdbx_seq_one_letter_code
_entity_poly.pdbx_strand_id
1 'polypeptide(L)' 'MDTRRGGHRYCPKCKKVVETRVLLEGYCQIEFHGFPAKRRQVICATNPEGKGGCGTKWFTLEVLEENLVLLNGRA' A
#
# COMPACT_ATOMS: atom_id res chain seq x y z
N MET A 1 -17.47 0.60 11.36
CA MET A 1 -16.59 1.18 10.33
C MET A 1 -16.08 0.05 9.46
N ASP A 2 -16.25 0.16 8.14
CA ASP A 2 -15.87 -0.86 7.16
C ASP A 2 -14.34 -0.99 7.09
N THR A 3 -13.78 -1.93 7.86
CA THR A 3 -12.35 -2.19 7.92
C THR A 3 -11.93 -3.04 6.73
N ARG A 4 -11.77 -2.42 5.56
CA ARG A 4 -11.10 -3.10 4.44
C ARG A 4 -9.72 -3.59 4.92
N ARG A 5 -9.55 -4.92 4.99
CA ARG A 5 -8.33 -5.54 5.51
C ARG A 5 -7.13 -5.12 4.64
N GLY A 6 -6.08 -4.57 5.24
CA GLY A 6 -4.85 -4.17 4.51
C GLY A 6 -3.94 -5.32 4.12
N GLY A 7 -4.09 -6.46 4.82
CA GLY A 7 -3.30 -7.67 4.62
C GLY A 7 -1.96 -7.64 5.34
N HIS A 8 -1.09 -8.58 5.01
CA HIS A 8 0.28 -8.65 5.55
C HIS A 8 1.26 -8.02 4.58
N ARG A 9 2.09 -7.09 5.05
CA ARG A 9 3.07 -6.36 4.21
C ARG A 9 4.36 -6.14 4.98
N TYR A 10 5.48 -5.98 4.27
CA TYR A 10 6.75 -5.60 4.89
C TYR A 10 6.68 -4.16 5.42
N CYS A 11 6.92 -3.98 6.71
CA CYS A 11 6.95 -2.65 7.31
C CYS A 11 8.36 -2.03 7.20
N PRO A 12 8.50 -0.83 6.61
CA PRO A 12 9.80 -0.19 6.46
C PRO A 12 10.45 0.22 7.79
N LYS A 13 9.66 0.37 8.88
CA LYS A 13 10.15 0.68 10.23
C LYS A 13 10.44 -0.58 11.05
N CYS A 14 9.53 -1.56 11.09
CA CYS A 14 9.75 -2.81 11.86
C CYS A 14 10.74 -3.78 11.20
N LYS A 15 11.03 -3.59 9.91
CA LYS A 15 11.89 -4.47 9.10
C LYS A 15 11.44 -5.94 9.05
N LYS A 16 10.12 -6.18 9.19
CA LYS A 16 9.49 -7.50 9.12
C LYS A 16 8.12 -7.41 8.49
N VAL A 17 7.57 -8.56 8.10
CA VAL A 17 6.16 -8.68 7.66
C VAL A 17 5.25 -8.46 8.86
N VAL A 18 4.24 -7.61 8.70
CA VAL A 18 3.27 -7.23 9.74
C VAL A 18 1.87 -7.18 9.16
N GLU A 19 0.86 -7.28 10.02
CA GLU A 19 -0.49 -6.94 9.65
C GLU A 19 -0.63 -5.42 9.41
N THR A 20 -1.43 -5.06 8.41
CA THR A 20 -1.69 -3.68 8.02
C THR A 20 -3.17 -3.40 7.84
N ARG A 21 -3.52 -2.10 7.84
CA ARG A 21 -4.83 -1.58 7.43
C ARG A 21 -4.68 -0.57 6.31
N VAL A 22 -5.63 -0.58 5.38
CA VAL A 22 -5.74 0.48 4.36
C VAL A 22 -6.47 1.66 4.97
N LEU A 23 -5.90 2.84 4.79
CA LEU A 23 -6.49 4.12 5.20
C LEU A 23 -7.26 4.71 4.01
N LEU A 24 -8.54 5.06 4.23
CA LEU A 24 -9.43 5.52 3.16
C LEU A 24 -8.99 6.88 2.61
N GLU A 25 -8.45 7.75 3.47
CA GLU A 25 -7.97 9.09 3.09
C GLU A 25 -6.84 9.06 2.06
N GLY A 26 -6.09 7.96 1.98
CA GLY A 26 -4.98 7.79 1.06
C GLY A 26 -5.30 6.98 -0.19
N TYR A 27 -6.58 6.68 -0.44
CA TYR A 27 -7.02 5.97 -1.64
C TYR A 27 -7.22 6.95 -2.80
N CYS A 28 -6.46 6.78 -3.88
CA CYS A 28 -6.70 7.48 -5.14
C CYS A 28 -6.24 6.67 -6.35
N GLN A 29 -6.79 6.97 -7.53
CA GLN A 29 -6.22 6.54 -8.80
C GLN A 29 -5.26 7.62 -9.29
N ILE A 30 -4.09 7.21 -9.76
CA ILE A 30 -3.05 8.10 -10.29
C ILE A 30 -2.54 7.57 -11.62
N GLU A 31 -1.92 8.43 -12.41
CA GLU A 31 -1.05 8.01 -13.50
C GLU A 31 0.35 7.72 -12.94
N PHE A 32 0.91 6.55 -13.26
CA PHE A 32 2.25 6.12 -12.88
C PHE A 32 2.99 5.62 -14.13
N HIS A 33 3.97 6.39 -14.59
CA HIS A 33 4.73 6.13 -15.83
C HIS A 33 3.86 5.93 -17.09
N GLY A 34 2.75 6.67 -17.20
CA GLY A 34 1.81 6.58 -18.31
C GLY A 34 0.75 5.48 -18.15
N PHE A 35 0.72 4.77 -17.02
CA PHE A 35 -0.27 3.74 -16.73
C PHE A 35 -1.19 4.12 -15.57
N PRO A 36 -2.48 3.76 -15.62
CA PRO A 36 -3.36 3.92 -14.47
C PRO A 36 -2.92 3.00 -13.33
N ALA A 37 -2.74 3.56 -12.14
CA ALA A 37 -2.35 2.86 -10.93
C ALA A 37 -3.29 3.20 -9.77
N LYS A 38 -3.50 2.23 -8.88
CA LYS A 38 -4.22 2.46 -7.61
C LYS A 38 -3.20 2.75 -6.52
N ARG A 39 -3.23 3.96 -5.98
CA ARG A 39 -2.44 4.34 -4.81
C ARG A 39 -3.28 4.15 -3.55
N ARG A 40 -2.70 3.50 -2.54
CA ARG A 40 -3.32 3.28 -1.24
C ARG A 40 -2.34 3.68 -0.15
N GLN A 41 -2.82 4.35 0.89
CA GLN A 41 -2.05 4.50 2.12
C GLN A 41 -2.36 3.32 3.04
N VAL A 42 -1.32 2.75 3.63
CA VAL A 42 -1.44 1.68 4.61
C VAL A 42 -0.74 2.08 5.91
N ILE A 43 -1.19 1.50 7.02
CA ILE A 43 -0.59 1.65 8.34
C ILE A 43 -0.16 0.29 8.89
N CYS A 44 1.02 0.23 9.53
CA CYS A 44 1.45 -0.92 10.34
C CYS A 44 0.64 -0.94 11.64
N ALA A 45 -0.49 -1.64 11.61
CA ALA A 45 -1.43 -1.77 12.71
C ALA A 45 -2.49 -2.83 12.40
N THR A 46 -3.11 -3.38 13.44
CA THR A 46 -4.26 -4.28 13.35
C THR A 46 -5.58 -3.52 13.24
N ASN A 47 -5.56 -2.19 13.40
CA ASN A 47 -6.71 -1.31 13.23
C ASN A 47 -6.32 0.06 12.59
N PRO A 48 -7.30 0.83 12.07
CA PRO A 48 -7.02 2.14 11.46
C PRO A 48 -6.45 3.18 12.43
N GLU A 49 -6.69 3.01 13.74
CA GLU A 49 -6.21 3.91 14.79
C GLU A 49 -4.71 3.73 15.12
N GLY A 50 -4.02 2.78 14.48
CA GLY A 50 -2.58 2.58 14.66
C GLY A 50 -2.20 1.63 15.79
N LYS A 51 -3.15 0.92 16.42
CA LYS A 51 -2.87 -0.06 17.48
C LYS A 51 -2.46 -1.42 16.91
N GLY A 52 -1.70 -2.19 17.69
CA GLY A 52 -1.24 -3.53 17.28
C GLY A 52 -0.10 -3.53 16.25
N GLY A 53 0.59 -2.41 16.08
CA GLY A 53 1.77 -2.27 15.22
C GLY A 53 2.60 -1.05 15.61
N CYS A 54 3.55 -0.66 14.76
CA CYS A 54 4.41 0.51 15.03
C CYS A 54 3.81 1.85 14.59
N GLY A 55 2.62 1.83 13.97
CA GLY A 55 1.91 3.02 13.51
C GLY A 55 2.50 3.71 12.28
N THR A 56 3.61 3.23 11.72
CA THR A 56 4.17 3.79 10.49
C THR A 56 3.17 3.69 9.35
N LYS A 57 2.99 4.80 8.63
CA LYS A 57 2.16 4.90 7.43
C LYS A 57 3.05 4.96 6.18
N TRP A 58 2.64 4.32 5.09
CA TRP A 58 3.31 4.42 3.80
C TRP A 58 2.33 4.21 2.65
N PHE A 59 2.74 4.56 1.43
CA PHE A 59 1.93 4.35 0.23
C PHE A 59 2.34 3.05 -0.47
N THR A 60 1.34 2.35 -1.02
CA THR A 60 1.51 1.23 -1.93
C THR A 60 0.90 1.58 -3.28
N LEU A 61 1.49 1.06 -4.34
CA LEU A 61 0.98 1.17 -5.71
C LEU A 61 0.57 -0.22 -6.19
N GLU A 62 -0.61 -0.30 -6.79
CA GLU A 62 -1.09 -1.47 -7.52
C GLU A 62 -1.23 -1.07 -8.99
N VAL A 63 -0.44 -1.70 -9.85
CA VAL A 63 -0.46 -1.57 -11.30
C VAL A 63 -0.89 -2.91 -11.92
N LEU A 64 -1.49 -2.87 -13.10
CA LEU A 64 -1.78 -4.10 -13.85
C LEU A 64 -0.47 -4.80 -14.24
N GLU A 65 -0.48 -6.13 -14.19
CA GLU A 65 0.72 -6.94 -14.44
C GLU A 65 1.29 -6.73 -15.85
N GLU A 66 0.44 -6.57 -16.86
CA GLU A 66 0.82 -6.24 -18.24
C GLU A 66 1.68 -4.96 -18.34
N ASN A 67 1.46 -4.00 -17.44
CA ASN A 67 2.21 -2.75 -17.41
C ASN A 67 3.56 -2.89 -16.70
N LEU A 68 3.75 -3.92 -15.86
CA LEU A 68 5.04 -4.18 -15.20
C LEU A 68 6.14 -4.57 -16.19
N VAL A 69 5.79 -5.33 -17.23
CA VAL A 69 6.73 -5.74 -18.29
C VAL A 69 7.29 -4.51 -19.00
N LEU A 70 6.45 -3.50 -19.24
CA LEU A 70 6.82 -2.25 -19.90
C LEU A 70 7.67 -1.33 -19.02
N LEU A 71 7.55 -1.42 -17.69
CA LEU A 71 8.41 -0.69 -16.75
C LEU A 71 9.83 -1.25 -16.69
N ASN A 72 9.99 -2.57 -16.81
CA ASN A 72 11.28 -3.25 -16.71
C ASN A 72 12.10 -3.20 -18.01
N GLY A 73 11.50 -2.81 -19.14
CA GLY A 73 12.16 -2.72 -20.45
C GLY A 73 12.67 -1.33 -20.84
N ARG A 74 12.62 -0.35 -19.92
CA ARG A 74 13.05 1.06 -20.14
C ARG A 74 14.37 1.41 -19.43
N ALA A 75 15.23 0.43 -19.17
CA ALA A 75 16.58 0.65 -18.64
C ALA A 75 17.58 0.94 -19.76
#